data_AF-A0A433XAU9-F1
#
_entry.id   AF-A0A433XAU9-F1
#
_cell.length_a   1.000
_cell.length_b   1.000
_cell.length_c   1.000
_cell.angle_alpha   90.00
_cell.angle_beta   90.00
_cell.angle_gamma   90.00
#
_symmetry.space_group_name_H-M   'P 1'
#
loop_
_entity.id
_entity.type
_entity.pdbx_description
1 polymer ?
#
loop_
_entity_poly.entity_id
_entity_poly.type
_entity_poly.pdbx_seq_one_letter_code
_entity_poly.pdbx_strand_id
1 'polypeptide(L)'
;MTLLKTLSFATLALAFAAAPAISADASPVGTWQQTTGESRYQVAMCGDGTQLCATLVWLREDARTAENLRYLNKTVVQARPSAVNKWRGTVQYEGQAINGSVTLVDGNTLKVNGCQFIACQSFELKRV
;
A
#
# COMPACT_ATOMS: atom_id res chain seq x y z
N MET A 1 21.45 -25.78 -61.89
CA MET A 1 20.03 -25.74 -61.45
C MET A 1 20.00 -26.46 -60.10
N THR A 2 19.69 -25.90 -58.93
CA THR A 2 18.76 -24.82 -58.63
C THR A 2 19.03 -24.33 -57.18
N LEU A 3 19.27 -23.03 -57.03
CA LEU A 3 19.10 -22.12 -55.89
C LEU A 3 19.55 -22.51 -54.46
N LEU A 4 20.68 -21.91 -54.04
CA LEU A 4 20.93 -21.48 -52.66
C LEU A 4 19.78 -20.58 -52.20
N LYS A 5 19.03 -21.00 -51.18
CA LYS A 5 17.96 -20.22 -50.57
C LYS A 5 18.51 -19.44 -49.39
N THR A 6 18.42 -18.13 -49.53
CA THR A 6 19.04 -17.08 -48.74
C THR A 6 18.62 -17.09 -47.28
N LEU A 7 19.59 -16.80 -46.41
CA LEU A 7 19.47 -16.54 -44.98
C LEU A 7 18.45 -15.43 -44.70
N SER A 8 17.54 -15.64 -43.74
CA SER A 8 16.83 -14.59 -43.01
C SER A 8 16.28 -15.17 -41.71
N PHE A 9 17.13 -15.24 -40.68
CA PHE A 9 16.66 -15.42 -39.30
C PHE A 9 16.24 -14.04 -38.79
N ALA A 10 14.95 -13.75 -38.82
CA ALA A 10 14.37 -12.59 -38.14
C ALA A 10 14.31 -12.91 -36.64
N THR A 11 15.33 -12.49 -35.90
CA THR A 11 15.36 -12.60 -34.43
C THR A 11 14.38 -11.58 -33.85
N LEU A 12 13.15 -12.03 -33.59
CA LEU A 12 12.13 -11.24 -32.91
C LEU A 12 12.52 -11.14 -31.41
N ALA A 13 13.21 -10.06 -31.04
CA ALA A 13 13.51 -9.74 -29.66
C ALA A 13 12.21 -9.40 -28.92
N LEU A 14 11.61 -10.39 -28.26
CA LEU A 14 10.55 -10.21 -27.28
C LEU A 14 11.15 -9.51 -26.05
N ALA A 15 11.15 -8.18 -26.06
CA ALA A 15 11.36 -7.38 -24.87
C ALA A 15 10.14 -7.54 -23.96
N PHE A 16 10.11 -8.61 -23.17
CA PHE A 16 9.19 -8.73 -22.05
C PHE A 16 9.59 -7.67 -21.02
N ALA A 17 8.80 -6.60 -20.94
CA ALA A 17 8.87 -5.67 -19.82
C ALA A 17 8.52 -6.46 -18.56
N ALA A 18 9.53 -6.81 -17.76
CA ALA A 18 9.35 -7.43 -16.47
C ALA A 18 8.70 -6.40 -15.53
N ALA A 19 7.37 -6.40 -15.47
CA ALA A 19 6.68 -5.76 -14.37
C ALA A 19 7.07 -6.50 -13.07
N PRO A 20 7.29 -5.78 -11.95
CA PRO A 20 7.62 -6.42 -10.69
C PRO A 20 6.50 -7.40 -10.32
N ALA A 21 6.83 -8.69 -10.28
CA ALA A 21 5.93 -9.73 -9.83
C ALA A 21 5.78 -9.60 -8.31
N ILE A 22 4.62 -9.10 -7.86
CA ILE A 22 4.25 -9.18 -6.45
C ILE A 22 3.99 -10.65 -6.17
N SER A 23 4.75 -11.23 -5.23
CA SER A 23 4.57 -12.64 -4.83
C SER A 23 3.10 -12.91 -4.50
N ALA A 24 2.57 -14.06 -4.93
CA ALA A 24 1.20 -14.49 -4.61
C ALA A 24 0.94 -14.58 -3.10
N ASP A 25 2.00 -14.63 -2.29
CA ASP A 25 1.97 -14.65 -0.82
C ASP A 25 2.12 -13.27 -0.17
N ALA A 26 2.24 -12.19 -0.94
CA ALA A 26 2.37 -10.85 -0.38
C ALA A 26 1.03 -10.42 0.24
N SER A 27 0.94 -10.53 1.57
CA SER A 27 -0.23 -10.12 2.35
C SER A 27 -0.03 -8.72 2.94
N PRO A 28 -1.04 -7.84 2.94
CA PRO A 28 -0.96 -6.55 3.62
C PRO A 28 -1.09 -6.69 5.15
N VAL A 29 -1.51 -7.86 5.66
CA VAL A 29 -1.65 -8.12 7.10
C VAL A 29 -0.28 -8.09 7.77
N GLY A 30 -0.19 -7.43 8.92
CA GLY A 30 1.05 -7.34 9.71
C GLY A 30 1.27 -5.96 10.32
N THR A 31 2.46 -5.76 10.89
CA THR A 31 2.87 -4.49 11.49
C THR A 31 3.67 -3.67 10.49
N TRP A 32 3.35 -2.38 10.42
CA TRP A 32 3.89 -1.46 9.43
C TRP A 32 4.31 -0.16 10.10
N GLN A 33 5.51 0.34 9.81
CA GLN A 33 6.03 1.60 10.31
C GLN A 33 6.07 2.63 9.20
N GLN A 34 5.64 3.85 9.48
CA GLN A 34 5.82 4.97 8.56
C GLN A 34 7.31 5.20 8.30
N THR A 35 7.67 5.57 7.07
CA THR A 35 9.09 5.77 6.70
C THR A 35 9.80 6.86 7.51
N THR A 36 9.06 7.85 8.05
CA THR A 36 9.58 8.86 8.98
C THR A 36 9.92 8.28 10.37
N GLY A 37 9.43 7.09 10.68
CA GLY A 37 9.63 6.39 11.96
C GLY A 37 8.73 6.87 13.08
N GLU A 38 7.77 7.74 12.81
CA GLU A 38 6.94 8.40 13.83
C GLU A 38 5.80 7.52 14.34
N SER A 39 5.31 6.59 13.53
CA SER A 39 4.11 5.81 13.84
C SER A 39 4.21 4.37 13.33
N ARG A 40 3.53 3.44 14.02
CA ARG A 40 3.32 2.06 13.59
C ARG A 40 1.85 1.67 13.63
N TYR A 41 1.46 0.89 12.63
CA TYR A 41 0.11 0.41 12.43
C TYR A 41 0.07 -1.11 12.39
N GLN A 42 -0.88 -1.69 13.10
CA GLN A 42 -1.28 -3.08 12.89
C GLN A 42 -2.35 -3.09 11.79
N VAL A 43 -2.04 -3.75 10.68
CA VAL A 43 -2.95 -3.94 9.55
C VAL A 43 -3.54 -5.34 9.63
N ALA A 44 -4.86 -5.43 9.44
CA ALA A 44 -5.61 -6.68 9.43
C ALA A 44 -6.75 -6.62 8.42
N MET A 45 -7.24 -7.79 8.01
CA MET A 45 -8.51 -7.88 7.31
C MET A 45 -9.66 -7.75 8.32
N CYS A 46 -10.74 -7.09 7.91
CA CYS A 46 -11.91 -6.81 8.74
C CYS A 46 -13.21 -6.89 7.93
N GLY A 47 -14.35 -6.68 8.60
CA GLY A 47 -15.67 -6.72 7.96
C GLY A 47 -16.01 -8.13 7.46
N ASP A 48 -16.16 -8.26 6.15
CA ASP A 48 -16.40 -9.54 5.45
C ASP A 48 -15.11 -10.35 5.17
N GLY A 49 -13.97 -9.88 5.67
CA GLY A 49 -12.66 -10.51 5.46
C GLY A 49 -11.91 -9.99 4.24
N THR A 50 -12.47 -9.05 3.46
CA THR A 50 -11.80 -8.43 2.30
C THR A 50 -11.40 -6.98 2.53
N GLN A 51 -11.99 -6.34 3.55
CA GLN A 51 -11.73 -4.95 3.91
C GLN A 51 -10.43 -4.85 4.69
N LEU A 52 -9.68 -3.79 4.45
CA LEU A 52 -8.44 -3.49 5.13
C LEU A 52 -8.70 -2.52 6.29
N CYS A 53 -8.32 -2.91 7.49
CA CYS A 53 -8.34 -2.04 8.67
C CYS A 53 -6.91 -1.82 9.19
N ALA A 54 -6.60 -0.59 9.61
CA ALA A 54 -5.33 -0.27 10.25
C ALA A 54 -5.55 0.41 11.60
N THR A 55 -4.91 -0.13 12.63
CA THR A 55 -4.93 0.40 14.01
C THR A 55 -3.58 1.01 14.33
N LEU A 56 -3.57 2.24 14.83
CA LEU A 56 -2.34 2.88 15.33
C LEU A 56 -1.93 2.21 16.64
N VAL A 57 -0.83 1.49 16.65
CA VAL A 57 -0.40 0.66 17.81
C VAL A 57 0.80 1.23 18.54
N TRP A 58 1.55 2.15 17.92
CA TRP A 58 2.70 2.77 18.56
C TRP A 58 3.02 4.12 17.90
N LEU A 59 3.53 5.03 18.72
CA LEU A 59 4.04 6.34 18.34
C LEU A 59 5.43 6.52 18.92
N ARG A 60 6.32 7.15 18.14
CA ARG A 60 7.61 7.65 18.65
C ARG A 60 7.37 8.75 19.67
N GLU A 61 8.27 8.90 20.64
CA GLU A 61 8.05 9.77 21.80
C GLU A 61 7.73 11.23 21.45
N ASP A 62 8.42 11.80 20.46
CA ASP A 62 8.18 13.15 19.94
C ASP A 62 6.85 13.30 19.18
N ALA A 63 6.29 12.20 18.67
CA ALA A 63 4.99 12.16 18.01
C ALA A 63 3.81 11.98 18.99
N ARG A 64 4.06 11.82 20.30
CA ARG A 64 3.01 11.61 21.34
C ARG A 64 2.37 12.91 21.80
N THR A 65 1.86 13.70 20.87
CA THR A 65 1.06 14.89 21.18
C THR A 65 -0.32 14.49 21.71
N ALA A 66 -1.00 15.38 22.45
CA ALA A 66 -2.36 15.14 22.93
C ALA A 66 -3.35 14.86 21.77
N GLU A 67 -3.08 15.41 20.59
CA GLU A 67 -3.81 15.12 19.36
C GLU A 67 -3.57 13.67 18.93
N ASN A 68 -2.33 13.24 18.72
CA ASN A 68 -2.03 11.89 18.22
C ASN A 68 -2.43 10.79 19.20
N LEU A 69 -2.29 11.05 20.51
CA LEU A 69 -2.64 10.09 21.56
C LEU A 69 -4.12 9.70 21.55
N ARG A 70 -5.02 10.54 21.02
CA ARG A 70 -6.45 10.21 20.92
C ARG A 70 -6.72 9.07 19.92
N TYR A 71 -5.79 8.83 18.99
CA TYR A 71 -5.88 7.79 17.99
C TYR A 71 -5.09 6.53 18.37
N LEU A 72 -4.25 6.59 19.40
CA LEU A 72 -3.48 5.45 19.85
C LEU A 72 -4.44 4.32 20.30
N ASN A 73 -4.17 3.11 19.82
CA ASN A 73 -5.00 1.92 19.97
C ASN A 73 -6.40 2.04 19.34
N LYS A 74 -6.60 2.96 18.39
CA LYS A 74 -7.84 3.09 17.59
C LYS A 74 -7.60 2.68 16.16
N THR A 75 -8.64 2.10 15.55
CA THR A 75 -8.67 1.85 14.10
C THR A 75 -8.87 3.18 13.39
N VAL A 76 -7.83 3.63 12.69
CA VAL A 76 -7.81 4.92 11.99
C VAL A 76 -8.04 4.77 10.50
N VAL A 77 -7.82 3.58 9.91
CA VAL A 77 -8.10 3.31 8.50
C VAL A 77 -9.14 2.22 8.38
N GLN A 78 -10.13 2.44 7.52
CA GLN A 78 -11.04 1.40 7.02
C GLN A 78 -11.17 1.56 5.51
N ALA A 79 -10.87 0.51 4.76
CA ALA A 79 -10.85 0.55 3.30
C ALA A 79 -11.39 -0.73 2.66
N ARG A 80 -12.15 -0.56 1.57
CA ARG A 80 -12.71 -1.66 0.78
C ARG A 80 -11.79 -1.99 -0.40
N PRO A 81 -11.76 -3.26 -0.85
CA PRO A 81 -10.99 -3.62 -2.04
C PRO A 81 -11.47 -2.81 -3.25
N SER A 82 -10.52 -2.35 -4.07
CA SER A 82 -10.80 -1.53 -5.24
C SER A 82 -10.04 -1.99 -6.49
N ALA A 83 -8.93 -2.68 -6.31
CA ALA A 83 -8.22 -3.43 -7.33
C ALA A 83 -7.34 -4.49 -6.64
N VAL A 84 -6.66 -5.33 -7.43
CA VAL A 84 -5.62 -6.23 -6.91
C VAL A 84 -4.61 -5.41 -6.11
N ASN A 85 -4.33 -5.85 -4.88
CA ASN A 85 -3.39 -5.20 -3.96
C ASN A 85 -3.74 -3.74 -3.62
N LYS A 86 -5.00 -3.32 -3.79
CA LYS A 86 -5.41 -1.92 -3.57
C LYS A 86 -6.76 -1.80 -2.89
N TRP A 87 -6.79 -1.00 -1.83
CA TRP A 87 -7.99 -0.67 -1.07
C TRP A 87 -8.25 0.84 -1.10
N ARG A 88 -9.52 1.23 -1.10
CA ARG A 88 -9.97 2.62 -1.02
C ARG A 88 -10.94 2.77 0.14
N GLY A 89 -10.79 3.84 0.91
CA GLY A 89 -11.67 4.12 2.03
C GLY A 89 -11.28 5.40 2.72
N THR A 90 -11.39 5.40 4.04
CA THR A 90 -11.27 6.61 4.83
C THR A 90 -10.26 6.46 5.95
N VAL A 91 -9.54 7.55 6.21
CA VAL A 91 -8.71 7.76 7.39
C VAL A 91 -9.48 8.66 8.35
N GLN A 92 -9.61 8.25 9.60
CA GLN A 92 -10.20 9.09 10.65
C GLN A 92 -9.16 10.09 11.15
N TYR A 93 -9.39 11.37 10.89
CA TYR A 93 -8.53 12.48 11.30
C TYR A 93 -9.40 13.67 11.73
N GLU A 94 -9.14 14.20 12.93
CA GLU A 94 -9.92 15.24 13.61
C GLU A 94 -11.43 14.98 13.69
N GLY A 95 -11.82 13.71 13.80
CA GLY A 95 -13.23 13.30 13.78
C GLY A 95 -13.89 13.38 12.40
N GLN A 96 -13.11 13.70 11.36
CA GLN A 96 -13.52 13.67 9.96
C GLN A 96 -12.96 12.43 9.26
N ALA A 97 -13.74 11.89 8.35
CA ALA A 97 -13.32 10.80 7.48
C ALA A 97 -12.68 11.38 6.20
N ILE A 98 -11.36 11.29 6.10
CA ILE A 98 -10.59 11.75 4.93
C ILE A 98 -10.47 10.60 3.93
N ASN A 99 -10.83 10.86 2.67
CA ASN A 99 -10.73 9.85 1.62
C ASN A 99 -9.26 9.53 1.30
N GLY A 100 -9.00 8.24 1.09
CA GLY A 100 -7.68 7.76 0.75
C GLY A 100 -7.66 6.37 0.11
N SER A 101 -6.46 5.93 -0.20
CA SER A 101 -6.20 4.58 -0.72
C SER A 101 -4.92 4.00 -0.12
N VAL A 102 -4.91 2.67 0.01
CA VAL A 102 -3.77 1.89 0.42
C VAL A 102 -3.44 0.92 -0.72
N THR A 103 -2.17 0.87 -1.12
CA THR A 103 -1.66 -0.05 -2.13
C THR A 103 -0.54 -0.87 -1.53
N LEU A 104 -0.61 -2.20 -1.65
CA LEU A 104 0.52 -3.09 -1.39
C LEU A 104 1.40 -3.11 -2.64
N VAL A 105 2.56 -2.47 -2.53
CA VAL A 105 3.51 -2.31 -3.64
C VAL A 105 4.35 -3.57 -3.79
N ASP A 106 4.81 -4.12 -2.66
CA ASP A 106 5.57 -5.36 -2.56
C ASP A 106 5.38 -5.96 -1.16
N GLY A 107 6.03 -7.09 -0.87
CA GLY A 107 5.90 -7.77 0.43
C GLY A 107 6.31 -6.94 1.65
N ASN A 108 7.03 -5.83 1.46
CA ASN A 108 7.61 -5.00 2.49
C ASN A 108 7.22 -3.52 2.41
N THR A 109 6.39 -3.12 1.45
CA THR A 109 6.01 -1.72 1.22
C THR A 109 4.50 -1.55 1.02
N LEU A 110 3.87 -0.75 1.89
CA LEU A 110 2.55 -0.16 1.66
C LEU A 110 2.71 1.29 1.23
N LYS A 111 1.99 1.72 0.20
CA LYS A 111 1.81 3.12 -0.16
C LYS A 111 0.43 3.59 0.25
N VAL A 112 0.38 4.64 1.06
CA VAL A 112 -0.85 5.29 1.50
C VAL A 112 -0.97 6.63 0.78
N ASN A 113 -2.15 6.92 0.23
CA ASN A 113 -2.47 8.20 -0.38
C ASN A 113 -3.71 8.76 0.31
N GLY A 114 -3.58 9.89 1.01
CA GLY A 114 -4.70 10.63 1.59
C GLY A 114 -4.95 11.91 0.79
N CYS A 115 -6.21 12.28 0.59
CA CYS A 115 -6.56 13.52 -0.07
C CYS A 115 -7.49 14.36 0.83
N GLN A 116 -7.07 15.58 1.13
CA GLN A 116 -7.89 16.57 1.81
C GLN A 116 -8.28 17.65 0.79
N PHE A 117 -9.57 17.69 0.43
CA PHE A 117 -10.12 18.50 -0.66
C PHE A 117 -9.39 18.26 -2.00
N ILE A 118 -8.61 19.24 -2.47
CA ILE A 118 -7.85 19.18 -3.72
C ILE A 118 -6.39 18.74 -3.54
N ALA A 119 -5.89 18.68 -2.30
CA ALA A 119 -4.51 18.33 -2.01
C ALA A 119 -4.41 16.86 -1.62
N CYS A 120 -3.60 16.09 -2.35
CA CYS A 120 -3.29 14.71 -2.03
C CYS A 120 -1.84 14.59 -1.58
N GLN A 121 -1.62 13.87 -0.48
CA GLN A 121 -0.30 13.52 0.00
C GLN A 121 -0.14 12.00 0.04
N SER A 122 1.07 11.55 -0.27
CA SER A 122 1.45 10.14 -0.27
C SER A 122 2.55 9.92 0.75
N PHE A 123 2.45 8.83 1.50
CA PHE A 123 3.54 8.34 2.33
C PHE A 123 3.63 6.81 2.24
N GLU A 124 4.78 6.29 2.64
CA GLU A 124 5.03 4.85 2.65
C GLU A 124 5.07 4.32 4.08
N LEU A 125 4.66 3.07 4.21
CA LEU A 125 4.93 2.25 5.37
C LEU A 125 5.83 1.09 4.97
N LYS A 126 6.81 0.78 5.81
CA LYS A 126 7.67 -0.41 5.70
C LYS A 126 7.26 -1.43 6.75
N ARG A 127 7.31 -2.71 6.39
CA ARG A 127 7.01 -3.78 7.35
C ARG A 127 8.04 -3.79 8.48
N VAL A 128 7.60 -4.14 9.68
CA VAL A 128 8.42 -4.35 10.88
C VAL A 128 8.48 -5.83 11.21
#